data_AF-A0A2T0LXV2-F1
#
_entry.id   AF-A0A2T0LXV2-F1
#
_cell.length_a   1.000
_cell.length_b   1.000
_cell.length_c   1.000
_cell.angle_alpha   90.00
_cell.angle_beta   90.00
_cell.angle_gamma   90.00
#
_symmetry.space_group_name_H-M   'P 1'
#
loop_
_entity.id
_entity.type
_entity.pdbx_description
1 polymer ?
#
loop_
_entity_poly.entity_id
_entity_poly.type
_entity_poly.pdbx_seq_one_letter_code
_entity_poly.pdbx_strand_id
1 'polypeptide(L)'
;MDELEELAEMLLGAYALTNKLLSLLPIPIELPPIHTEESGGLLGAKAMERARIAMLDLPLDPVTTAIFRDLIFQWLIARDLCVLAVSVAPDPHRIYGLRAALARFSDLSVKAERQLGFDW
;
A
#
# COMPACT_ATOMS: atom_id res chain seq x y z
N MET A 1 6.07 4.52 22.17
CA MET A 1 6.10 4.67 20.72
C MET A 1 5.06 5.72 20.38
N ASP A 2 5.43 6.72 19.58
CA ASP A 2 4.48 7.73 19.11
C ASP A 2 3.43 7.06 18.20
N GLU A 3 2.17 7.47 18.26
CA GLU A 3 1.10 6.89 17.41
C GLU A 3 1.43 7.05 15.92
N LEU A 4 2.05 8.18 15.55
CA LEU A 4 2.49 8.42 14.18
C LEU A 4 3.63 7.46 13.76
N GLU A 5 4.53 7.13 14.68
CA GLU A 5 5.64 6.20 14.44
C GLU A 5 5.11 4.79 14.18
N GLU A 6 4.17 4.31 15.01
CA GLU A 6 3.50 3.02 14.81
C GLU A 6 2.81 2.94 13.43
N LEU A 7 2.07 3.99 13.07
CA LEU A 7 1.37 4.04 11.78
C LEU A 7 2.34 4.13 10.59
N ALA A 8 3.49 4.79 10.76
CA ALA A 8 4.53 4.84 9.74
C ALA A 8 5.18 3.47 9.53
N GLU A 9 5.45 2.72 10.60
CA GLU A 9 5.94 1.33 10.52
C GLU A 9 4.92 0.42 9.83
N MET A 10 3.64 0.54 10.20
CA MET A 10 2.55 -0.20 9.53
C MET A 10 2.48 0.11 8.03
N LEU A 11 2.70 1.38 7.64
CA LEU A 11 2.72 1.79 6.22
C LEU A 11 3.87 1.13 5.45
N LEU A 12 5.06 1.00 6.05
CA LEU A 12 6.19 0.28 5.46
C LEU A 12 5.87 -1.22 5.32
N GLY A 13 5.27 -1.83 6.35
CA GLY A 13 4.77 -3.20 6.29
C GLY A 13 3.75 -3.40 5.18
N ALA A 14 2.82 -2.46 5.01
CA ALA A 14 1.84 -2.46 3.93
C ALA A 14 2.49 -2.39 2.53
N TYR A 15 3.59 -1.64 2.38
CA TYR A 15 4.35 -1.63 1.12
C TYR A 15 4.96 -3.00 0.83
N ALA A 16 5.62 -3.60 1.83
CA ALA A 16 6.23 -4.93 1.70
C ALA A 16 5.19 -6.02 1.40
N LEU A 17 4.03 -5.97 2.05
CA LEU A 17 2.92 -6.88 1.78
C LEU A 17 2.38 -6.69 0.35
N THR A 18 2.20 -5.44 -0.09
CA THR A 18 1.78 -5.17 -1.47
C THR A 18 2.75 -5.76 -2.48
N ASN A 19 4.07 -5.60 -2.26
CA ASN A 19 5.09 -6.19 -3.11
C ASN A 19 4.96 -7.72 -3.18
N LYS A 20 4.79 -8.38 -2.02
CA LYS A 20 4.55 -9.82 -1.94
C LYS A 20 3.30 -10.22 -2.74
N LEU A 21 2.17 -9.53 -2.56
CA LEU A 21 0.93 -9.84 -3.28
C LEU A 21 1.07 -9.65 -4.80
N LEU A 22 1.73 -8.57 -5.23
CA LEU A 22 1.98 -8.30 -6.65
C LEU A 22 2.91 -9.33 -7.29
N SER A 23 3.87 -9.88 -6.53
CA SER A 23 4.74 -10.95 -7.03
C SER A 23 4.02 -12.29 -7.25
N LEU A 24 2.80 -12.43 -6.74
CA LEU A 24 1.98 -13.64 -6.86
C LEU A 24 0.98 -13.56 -8.01
N LEU A 25 0.95 -12.45 -8.76
CA LEU A 25 0.12 -12.32 -9.95
C LEU A 25 0.64 -13.23 -11.08
N PRO A 26 -0.20 -13.57 -12.09
CA PRO A 26 0.19 -14.43 -13.21
C PRO A 26 1.45 -13.96 -13.94
N ILE A 27 1.60 -12.63 -14.05
CA ILE A 27 2.86 -11.99 -14.42
C ILE A 27 3.28 -11.17 -13.19
N PRO A 28 4.35 -11.58 -12.49
CA PRO A 28 4.80 -10.91 -11.28
C PRO A 28 5.15 -9.44 -11.54
N ILE A 29 4.67 -8.56 -10.66
CA ILE A 29 5.09 -7.16 -10.61
C ILE A 29 5.93 -6.98 -9.35
N GLU A 30 7.20 -6.61 -9.51
CA GLU A 30 8.10 -6.33 -8.40
C GLU A 30 8.18 -4.82 -8.13
N LEU A 31 8.02 -4.45 -6.87
CA LEU A 31 8.27 -3.11 -6.39
C LEU A 31 9.75 -3.00 -5.97
N PRO A 32 10.40 -1.85 -6.21
CA PRO A 32 11.76 -1.63 -5.74
C PRO A 32 11.78 -1.65 -4.21
N PRO A 33 12.87 -2.11 -3.59
CA PRO A 33 13.04 -2.00 -2.15
C PRO A 33 13.00 -0.53 -1.74
N ILE A 34 12.24 -0.21 -0.70
CA ILE A 34 12.33 1.08 -0.04
C ILE A 34 13.43 0.95 1.00
N HIS A 35 14.58 1.56 0.73
CA HIS A 35 15.59 1.79 1.75
C HIS A 35 15.22 3.05 2.54
N THR A 36 15.63 3.10 3.81
CA THR A 36 15.31 4.13 4.80
C THR A 36 15.89 5.52 4.51
N GLU A 37 16.49 5.74 3.33
CA GLU A 37 17.00 7.06 2.93
C GLU A 37 15.87 8.00 2.47
N GLU A 38 16.12 9.32 2.54
CA GLU A 38 15.17 10.43 2.33
C GLU A 38 14.30 10.35 1.06
N SER A 39 14.69 9.54 0.07
CA SER A 39 13.95 9.35 -1.19
C SER A 39 12.94 8.19 -1.18
N GLY A 40 12.96 7.33 -0.16
CA GLY A 40 12.20 6.08 -0.10
C GLY A 40 10.69 6.26 -0.24
N GLY A 41 10.12 7.27 0.41
CA GLY A 41 8.68 7.55 0.35
C GLY A 41 8.18 8.06 -1.01
N LEU A 42 9.01 8.78 -1.76
CA LEU A 42 8.68 9.23 -3.12
C LEU A 42 8.88 8.10 -4.14
N LEU A 43 9.96 7.34 -4.01
CA LEU A 43 10.23 6.18 -4.85
C LEU A 43 9.13 5.13 -4.70
N GLY A 44 8.69 4.86 -3.46
CA GLY A 44 7.58 3.95 -3.17
C GLY A 44 6.27 4.38 -3.84
N ALA A 45 5.90 5.66 -3.72
CA ALA A 45 4.69 6.18 -4.37
C ALA A 45 4.74 6.05 -5.91
N LYS A 46 5.89 6.39 -6.52
CA LYS A 46 6.07 6.20 -7.98
C LYS A 46 6.00 4.73 -8.38
N ALA A 47 6.54 3.83 -7.57
CA ALA A 47 6.49 2.40 -7.85
C ALA A 47 5.08 1.84 -7.77
N MET A 48 4.33 2.21 -6.74
CA MET A 48 2.92 1.86 -6.58
C MET A 48 2.07 2.32 -7.76
N GLU A 49 2.29 3.55 -8.23
CA GLU A 49 1.56 4.07 -9.40
C GLU A 49 1.93 3.31 -10.69
N ARG A 50 3.21 2.97 -10.89
CA ARG A 50 3.61 2.12 -12.02
C ARG A 50 2.98 0.74 -11.95
N ALA A 51 2.95 0.12 -10.78
CA ALA A 51 2.29 -1.17 -10.59
C ALA A 51 0.80 -1.08 -10.93
N ARG A 52 0.12 -0.04 -10.46
CA ARG A 52 -1.30 0.22 -10.76
C ARG A 52 -1.57 0.30 -12.27
N ILE A 53 -0.66 0.92 -13.04
CA ILE A 53 -0.77 1.02 -14.49
C ILE A 53 -0.49 -0.33 -15.15
N ALA A 54 0.61 -1.00 -14.78
CA ALA A 54 1.00 -2.30 -15.34
C ALA A 54 -0.06 -3.38 -15.14
N MET A 55 -0.81 -3.31 -14.03
CA MET A 55 -1.93 -4.19 -13.76
C MET A 55 -3.07 -4.12 -14.78
N LEU A 56 -3.23 -3.00 -15.48
CA LEU A 56 -4.29 -2.84 -16.49
C LEU A 56 -4.06 -3.74 -17.71
N ASP A 57 -2.82 -4.14 -17.95
CA ASP A 57 -2.43 -4.99 -19.08
C ASP A 57 -2.42 -6.49 -18.71
N LEU A 58 -2.69 -6.82 -17.45
CA LEU A 58 -2.70 -8.20 -16.99
C LEU A 58 -4.04 -8.89 -17.28
N PRO A 59 -4.03 -10.20 -17.64
CA PRO A 59 -5.24 -10.98 -17.84
C PRO A 59 -5.85 -11.40 -16.49
N LEU A 60 -6.24 -10.42 -15.67
CA LEU A 60 -6.89 -10.62 -14.38
C LEU A 60 -8.40 -10.55 -14.54
N ASP A 61 -9.13 -11.27 -13.69
CA ASP A 61 -10.56 -11.08 -13.60
C ASP A 61 -10.89 -9.68 -13.02
N PRO A 62 -12.10 -9.15 -13.27
CA PRO A 62 -12.48 -7.81 -12.83
C PRO A 62 -12.45 -7.61 -11.31
N VAL A 63 -12.71 -8.66 -10.53
CA VAL A 63 -12.76 -8.59 -9.06
C VAL A 63 -11.35 -8.46 -8.51
N THR A 64 -10.42 -9.31 -8.97
CA THR A 64 -9.00 -9.21 -8.60
C THR A 64 -8.42 -7.85 -8.99
N THR A 65 -8.72 -7.39 -10.21
CA THR A 65 -8.28 -6.06 -10.68
C THR A 65 -8.77 -4.94 -9.76
N ALA A 66 -10.04 -4.97 -9.37
CA ALA A 66 -10.62 -3.96 -8.49
C ALA A 66 -9.98 -3.98 -7.09
N ILE A 67 -9.80 -5.17 -6.49
CA ILE A 67 -9.20 -5.32 -5.16
C ILE A 67 -7.79 -4.73 -5.13
N PHE A 68 -6.93 -5.12 -6.07
CA PHE A 68 -5.56 -4.65 -6.09
C PHE A 68 -5.45 -3.15 -6.42
N ARG A 69 -6.28 -2.64 -7.34
CA ARG A 69 -6.36 -1.21 -7.61
C ARG A 69 -6.68 -0.45 -6.33
N ASP A 70 -7.73 -0.86 -5.61
CA ASP A 70 -8.18 -0.19 -4.40
C ASP A 70 -7.14 -0.35 -3.27
N LEU A 71 -6.45 -1.49 -3.19
CA LEU A 71 -5.35 -1.75 -2.25
C LEU A 71 -4.19 -0.77 -2.46
N ILE A 72 -3.73 -0.60 -3.71
CA ILE A 72 -2.70 0.39 -4.06
C ILE A 72 -3.17 1.81 -3.71
N PHE A 73 -4.43 2.15 -4.01
CA PHE A 73 -4.99 3.47 -3.64
C PHE A 73 -5.00 3.71 -2.14
N GLN A 74 -5.40 2.74 -1.31
CA GLN A 74 -5.38 2.92 0.15
C GLN A 74 -3.95 3.14 0.66
N TRP A 75 -2.96 2.45 0.09
CA TRP A 75 -1.56 2.69 0.45
C TRP A 75 -1.11 4.11 0.08
N LEU A 76 -1.45 4.60 -1.13
CA LEU A 76 -1.09 5.97 -1.55
C LEU A 76 -1.74 7.03 -0.65
N ILE A 77 -3.02 6.87 -0.31
CA ILE A 77 -3.73 7.76 0.63
C ILE A 77 -3.06 7.76 2.00
N ALA A 78 -2.75 6.57 2.54
CA ALA A 78 -2.05 6.44 3.82
C ALA A 78 -0.68 7.14 3.77
N ARG A 79 0.11 6.93 2.71
CA ARG A 79 1.39 7.60 2.52
C ARG A 79 1.26 9.11 2.52
N ASP A 80 0.31 9.66 1.79
CA ASP A 80 0.14 11.12 1.71
C ASP A 80 -0.28 11.71 3.05
N LEU A 81 -1.18 11.04 3.78
CA LEU A 81 -1.55 11.46 5.14
C LEU A 81 -0.38 11.38 6.12
N CYS A 82 0.44 10.33 6.04
CA CYS A 82 1.65 10.16 6.84
C CYS A 82 2.66 11.29 6.55
N VAL A 83 2.92 11.59 5.27
CA VAL A 83 3.83 12.68 4.88
C VAL A 83 3.32 14.03 5.35
N LEU A 84 2.01 14.29 5.26
CA LEU A 84 1.41 15.53 5.78
C LEU A 84 1.52 15.61 7.32
N ALA A 85 1.32 14.50 8.03
CA ALA A 85 1.45 14.45 9.48
C ALA A 85 2.90 14.74 9.93
N VAL A 86 3.90 14.20 9.23
CA VAL A 86 5.32 14.41 9.52
C VAL A 86 5.80 15.81 9.09
N SER A 87 5.41 16.27 7.91
CA SER A 87 5.99 17.48 7.29
C SER A 87 5.29 18.77 7.70
N VAL A 88 4.02 18.69 8.11
CA VAL A 88 3.21 19.87 8.48
C VAL A 88 2.94 19.86 9.98
N ALA A 89 2.15 18.91 10.46
CA ALA A 89 1.86 18.67 11.87
C ALA A 89 0.97 17.42 12.04
N PRO A 90 1.13 16.66 13.15
CA PRO A 90 0.31 15.49 13.48
C PRO A 90 -1.07 15.90 14.01
N ASP A 91 -1.91 16.48 13.15
CA ASP A 91 -3.29 16.83 13.51
C ASP A 91 -4.14 15.56 13.69
N PRO A 92 -4.95 15.45 14.76
CA PRO A 92 -5.83 14.31 15.01
C PRO A 92 -6.61 13.78 13.80
N HIS A 93 -7.11 14.64 12.90
CA HIS A 93 -7.85 14.18 11.73
C HIS A 93 -6.96 13.46 10.70
N ARG A 94 -5.68 13.85 10.59
CA ARG A 94 -4.70 13.20 9.70
C ARG A 94 -4.31 11.84 10.23
N ILE A 95 -4.06 11.77 11.53
CA ILE A 95 -3.73 10.52 12.23
C ILE A 95 -4.89 9.53 12.13
N TYR A 96 -6.12 9.99 12.38
CA TYR A 96 -7.33 9.17 12.19
C TYR A 96 -7.48 8.71 10.73
N GLY A 97 -7.30 9.62 9.77
CA GLY A 97 -7.37 9.29 8.35
C GLY A 97 -6.34 8.24 7.93
N LEU A 98 -5.10 8.36 8.40
CA LEU A 98 -4.01 7.41 8.16
C LEU A 98 -4.38 6.03 8.71
N ARG A 99 -4.82 5.97 9.97
CA ARG A 99 -5.30 4.73 10.61
C ARG A 99 -6.43 4.09 9.81
N ALA A 100 -7.43 4.88 9.40
CA ALA A 100 -8.56 4.38 8.64
C ALA A 100 -8.16 3.87 7.24
N ALA A 101 -7.20 4.51 6.58
CA ALA A 101 -6.65 4.04 5.30
C ALA A 101 -5.89 2.72 5.46
N LEU A 102 -5.06 2.59 6.49
CA LEU A 102 -4.34 1.34 6.81
C LEU A 102 -5.28 0.20 7.21
N ALA A 103 -6.37 0.49 7.93
CA ALA A 103 -7.40 -0.51 8.23
C ALA A 103 -8.07 -1.04 6.96
N ARG A 104 -8.49 -0.14 6.05
CA ARG A 104 -9.05 -0.55 4.75
C ARG A 104 -8.04 -1.30 3.88
N PHE A 105 -6.77 -0.90 3.93
CA PHE A 105 -5.69 -1.62 3.26
C PHE A 105 -5.60 -3.07 3.76
N SER A 106 -5.63 -3.27 5.08
CA SER A 106 -5.59 -4.61 5.70
C SER A 106 -6.79 -5.47 5.27
N ASP A 107 -8.00 -4.90 5.26
CA ASP A 107 -9.19 -5.61 4.78
C ASP A 107 -9.08 -6.02 3.30
N LEU A 108 -8.46 -5.16 2.48
CA LEU A 108 -8.22 -5.43 1.07
C LEU A 108 -7.11 -6.45 0.85
N SER A 109 -6.06 -6.46 1.68
CA SER A 109 -4.99 -7.47 1.57
C SER A 109 -5.51 -8.87 1.87
N VAL A 110 -6.36 -9.03 2.89
CA VAL A 110 -7.02 -10.31 3.18
C VAL A 110 -7.88 -10.77 2.01
N LYS A 111 -8.62 -9.85 1.36
CA LYS A 111 -9.40 -10.18 0.16
C LYS A 111 -8.49 -10.56 -1.01
N ALA A 112 -7.37 -9.88 -1.19
CA ALA A 112 -6.39 -10.18 -2.23
C ALA A 112 -5.78 -11.57 -2.04
N GLU A 113 -5.36 -11.92 -0.83
CA GLU A 113 -4.83 -13.24 -0.49
C GLU A 113 -5.82 -14.36 -0.84
N ARG A 114 -7.09 -14.19 -0.45
CA ARG A 114 -8.16 -15.14 -0.79
C ARG A 114 -8.36 -15.30 -2.29
N GLN A 115 -8.35 -14.19 -3.04
CA GLN A 115 -8.48 -14.26 -4.51
C GLN A 115 -7.29 -14.95 -5.17
N LEU A 116 -6.09 -14.79 -4.60
CA LEU A 116 -4.90 -15.48 -5.04
C LEU A 116 -4.84 -16.95 -4.58
N GLY A 117 -5.83 -17.43 -3.81
CA GLY A 117 -5.90 -18.81 -3.34
C GLY A 117 -5.02 -19.12 -2.12
N PHE A 118 -4.64 -18.11 -1.34
CA PHE A 118 -3.93 -18.28 -0.07
C PHE A 118 -4.92 -18.13 1.10
N ASP A 119 -5.05 -19.19 1.91
CA ASP A 119 -5.63 -19.16 3.25
C ASP A 119 -4.53 -19.59 4.22
N TRP A 120 -4.19 -18.73 5.18
CA TRP A 120 -3.24 -19.03 6.28
C TRP A 120 -4.00 -19.34 7.56
#